data_AF-A0A417S428-F1
#
_entry.id   AF-A0A417S428-F1
#
_cell.length_a   1.000
_cell.length_b   1.000
_cell.length_c   1.000
_cell.angle_alpha   90.00
_cell.angle_beta   90.00
_cell.angle_gamma   90.00
#
_symmetry.space_group_name_H-M   'P 1'
#
loop_
_entity.id
_entity.type
_entity.pdbx_description
1 polymer ?
#
loop_
_entity_poly.entity_id
_entity_poly.type
_entity_poly.pdbx_seq_one_letter_code
_entity_poly.pdbx_strand_id
1 'polypeptide(L)'
;MSLVRCPECGHMVSTHAPSCPKCGFPYKKYEDTAKAYGIDIHKEPFIEYYWISKITEDVKYIKQSSKTMCAECGEGLNGRSVCQNCGFDISLYREEKRLHQEMYKKEMMNKSRKTRGNVDQPLMVHCPGCKKAVSYYADTCPDCGFPIRKFISEHNIQDIKKVHVCPKCANLYAGINYEKQPLYMACEFCNTPMLEIDADNAEVCFEKCFNWQNPDVDGLAIKILSKYANAKPDQTAIQHRHNILNRREQDEERQEQLLAQANIPAPNIPKCPVCGSTNIENISTLNRAVSTAMVGIASDKIGKQFKCKNCGYKF
;
A
#
# COMPACT_ATOMS: atom_id res chain seq x y z
N MET A 1 -15.14 8.61 37.85
CA MET A 1 -13.95 8.70 36.99
C MET A 1 -14.31 8.08 35.66
N SER A 2 -14.37 8.87 34.59
CA SER A 2 -14.72 8.37 33.26
C SER A 2 -13.50 7.72 32.61
N LEU A 3 -13.67 6.54 32.02
CA LEU A 3 -12.65 5.81 31.28
C LEU A 3 -13.04 5.77 29.79
N VAL A 4 -12.05 5.87 28.90
CA VAL A 4 -12.17 5.89 27.43
C VAL A 4 -11.19 4.91 26.80
N ARG A 5 -11.51 4.37 25.62
CA ARG A 5 -10.59 3.45 24.92
C ARG A 5 -9.49 4.24 24.19
N CYS A 6 -8.28 3.70 24.21
CA CYS A 6 -7.19 4.22 23.41
C CYS A 6 -7.41 3.95 21.92
N PRO A 7 -7.32 4.97 21.05
CA PRO A 7 -7.51 4.80 19.60
C PRO A 7 -6.49 3.86 18.98
N GLU A 8 -5.27 3.86 19.51
CA GLU A 8 -4.16 3.08 18.95
C GLU A 8 -4.17 1.63 19.43
N CYS A 9 -4.42 1.39 20.72
CA CYS A 9 -4.25 0.05 21.31
C CYS A 9 -5.51 -0.54 21.95
N GLY A 10 -6.62 0.19 21.95
CA GLY A 10 -7.93 -0.25 22.46
C GLY A 10 -8.05 -0.36 23.98
N HIS A 11 -7.00 -0.05 24.75
CA HIS A 11 -7.00 -0.16 26.22
C HIS A 11 -7.88 0.91 26.89
N MET A 12 -8.54 0.58 28.01
CA MET A 12 -9.34 1.55 28.77
C MET A 12 -8.42 2.47 29.60
N VAL A 13 -8.56 3.78 29.45
CA VAL A 13 -7.72 4.81 30.04
C VAL A 13 -8.59 5.89 30.68
N SER A 14 -8.15 6.51 31.77
CA SER A 14 -8.85 7.67 32.35
C SER A 14 -8.90 8.85 31.38
N THR A 15 -10.03 9.56 31.34
CA THR A 15 -10.23 10.80 30.56
C THR A 15 -9.30 11.93 30.95
N HIS A 16 -8.67 11.85 32.11
CA HIS A 16 -7.73 12.86 32.61
C HIS A 16 -6.26 12.44 32.44
N ALA A 17 -6.00 11.28 31.84
CA ALA A 17 -4.64 10.79 31.65
C ALA A 17 -3.95 11.55 30.50
N PRO A 18 -2.73 12.09 30.70
CA PRO A 18 -2.02 12.83 29.65
C PRO A 18 -1.61 11.94 28.47
N SER A 19 -1.43 10.63 28.72
CA SER A 19 -1.14 9.62 27.71
C SER A 19 -1.67 8.24 28.09
N CYS A 20 -1.85 7.34 27.12
CA CYS A 20 -2.27 5.97 27.37
C CYS A 20 -1.19 5.21 28.16
N PRO A 21 -1.50 4.61 29.32
CA PRO A 21 -0.53 3.87 30.13
C PRO A 21 -0.09 2.55 29.49
N LYS A 22 -0.82 2.04 28.47
CA LYS A 22 -0.49 0.78 27.78
C LYS A 22 0.36 0.99 26.52
N CYS A 23 0.07 2.00 25.70
CA CYS A 23 0.80 2.22 24.44
C CYS A 23 1.47 3.60 24.31
N GLY A 24 1.30 4.49 25.30
CA GLY A 24 1.91 5.82 25.27
C GLY A 24 1.18 6.87 24.43
N PHE A 25 0.02 6.56 23.83
CA PHE A 25 -0.73 7.52 22.99
C PHE A 25 -0.95 8.87 23.71
N PRO A 26 -0.49 10.00 23.16
CA PRO A 26 -0.38 11.26 23.90
C PRO A 26 -1.64 12.12 23.76
N TYR A 27 -2.70 11.78 24.50
CA TYR A 27 -4.01 12.47 24.45
C TYR A 27 -3.88 13.99 24.51
N LYS A 28 -3.23 14.53 25.54
CA LYS A 28 -3.16 15.99 25.76
C LYS A 28 -2.50 16.73 24.58
N LYS A 29 -1.40 16.18 24.04
CA LYS A 29 -0.71 16.77 22.89
C LYS A 29 -1.59 16.79 21.64
N TYR A 30 -2.40 15.76 21.45
CA TYR A 30 -3.35 15.68 20.35
C TYR A 30 -4.47 16.71 20.50
N GLU A 31 -5.03 16.87 21.71
CA GLU A 31 -6.05 17.89 21.96
C GLU A 31 -5.52 19.31 21.73
N ASP A 32 -4.30 19.59 22.19
CA ASP A 32 -3.65 20.89 22.02
C ASP A 32 -3.39 21.19 20.53
N THR A 33 -2.97 20.17 19.77
CA THR A 33 -2.74 20.30 18.32
C THR A 33 -4.04 20.57 17.57
N ALA A 34 -5.11 19.82 17.85
CA ALA A 34 -6.40 20.02 17.19
C ALA A 34 -6.99 21.41 17.49
N LYS A 35 -6.91 21.86 18.75
CA LYS A 35 -7.29 23.24 19.12
C LYS A 35 -6.49 24.29 18.36
N ALA A 36 -5.19 24.10 18.16
CA ALA A 36 -4.34 25.02 17.40
C ALA A 36 -4.75 25.14 15.92
N TYR A 37 -5.37 24.09 15.35
CA TYR A 37 -5.95 24.12 14.00
C TYR A 37 -7.44 24.55 13.97
N GLY A 38 -7.99 25.00 15.10
CA GLY A 38 -9.40 25.38 15.21
C GLY A 38 -10.38 24.20 15.19
N ILE A 39 -9.88 22.98 15.40
CA ILE A 39 -10.64 21.74 15.34
C ILE A 39 -11.07 21.35 16.75
N ASP A 40 -12.39 21.27 16.96
CA ASP A 40 -12.96 20.84 18.24
C ASP A 40 -13.13 19.32 18.26
N ILE A 41 -12.24 18.66 19.00
CA ILE A 41 -12.16 17.20 19.08
C ILE A 41 -13.31 16.56 19.87
N HIS A 42 -14.08 17.36 20.59
CA HIS A 42 -15.22 16.90 21.37
C HIS A 42 -16.52 16.96 20.55
N LYS A 43 -16.48 17.54 19.34
CA LYS A 43 -17.60 17.49 18.39
C LYS A 43 -17.67 16.15 17.67
N GLU A 44 -18.88 15.63 17.55
CA GLU A 44 -19.17 14.30 17.01
C GLU A 44 -18.50 13.96 15.67
N PRO A 45 -18.42 14.83 14.65
CA PRO A 45 -17.80 14.49 13.36
C PRO A 45 -16.29 14.25 13.42
N PHE A 46 -15.59 14.87 14.37
CA PHE A 46 -14.16 14.61 14.62
C PHE A 46 -14.00 13.36 15.49
N ILE A 47 -14.95 13.15 16.43
CA ILE A 47 -15.28 11.89 17.13
C ILE A 47 -15.80 10.80 16.16
N GLU A 48 -15.81 11.08 14.87
CA GLU A 48 -16.17 10.12 13.84
C GLU A 48 -15.26 10.23 12.60
N TYR A 49 -14.10 10.93 12.61
CA TYR A 49 -13.07 10.88 11.53
C TYR A 49 -11.65 10.31 11.90
N TYR A 50 -11.18 10.49 13.16
CA TYR A 50 -9.80 10.15 13.60
C TYR A 50 -9.57 9.47 14.97
N TRP A 51 -10.57 8.95 15.70
CA TRP A 51 -10.41 8.43 17.07
C TRP A 51 -11.26 7.15 17.33
N ILE A 52 -11.40 6.30 16.30
CA ILE A 52 -11.89 4.90 16.23
C ILE A 52 -12.86 4.38 17.34
N SER A 53 -14.12 4.07 17.00
CA SER A 53 -15.08 3.46 17.94
C SER A 53 -15.68 2.09 17.55
N LYS A 54 -15.02 1.31 16.68
CA LYS A 54 -15.06 -0.18 16.57
C LYS A 54 -13.90 -0.65 15.64
N ILE A 55 -13.66 -1.94 15.48
CA ILE A 55 -12.28 -2.49 15.39
C ILE A 55 -12.23 -3.41 14.18
N THR A 56 -11.64 -4.61 14.16
CA THR A 56 -12.41 -5.68 13.51
C THR A 56 -13.82 -5.65 14.12
N GLU A 57 -14.91 -5.39 13.39
CA GLU A 57 -15.10 -4.46 12.24
C GLU A 57 -15.66 -3.12 12.75
N ASP A 58 -15.54 -2.05 11.96
CA ASP A 58 -15.97 -0.64 12.16
C ASP A 58 -14.99 0.28 12.87
N VAL A 59 -13.86 0.68 12.30
CA VAL A 59 -13.26 1.97 12.69
C VAL A 59 -14.31 3.07 12.51
N LYS A 60 -15.16 3.31 13.53
CA LYS A 60 -16.30 4.27 13.57
C LYS A 60 -15.86 5.70 13.37
N TYR A 61 -14.56 5.84 13.28
CA TYR A 61 -13.87 6.86 12.59
C TYR A 61 -14.41 7.36 11.26
N ILE A 62 -15.49 6.88 10.62
CA ILE A 62 -16.21 7.53 9.49
C ILE A 62 -17.55 6.79 9.30
N LYS A 63 -18.70 7.28 9.78
CA LYS A 63 -20.01 6.87 9.21
C LYS A 63 -21.01 8.03 9.10
N GLN A 64 -20.98 8.65 7.92
CA GLN A 64 -22.16 9.09 7.17
C GLN A 64 -23.26 9.80 7.97
N SER A 65 -23.15 11.13 8.06
CA SER A 65 -24.31 11.89 7.60
C SER A 65 -24.21 11.94 6.07
N SER A 66 -25.26 11.54 5.37
CA SER A 66 -25.45 11.80 3.94
C SER A 66 -25.56 13.31 3.62
N LYS A 67 -25.10 14.19 4.52
CA LYS A 67 -24.88 15.59 4.21
C LYS A 67 -23.59 15.67 3.43
N THR A 68 -23.73 15.80 2.12
CA THR A 68 -22.63 16.30 1.32
C THR A 68 -22.16 17.61 1.96
N MET A 69 -20.89 17.70 2.36
CA MET A 69 -20.33 18.89 2.99
C MET A 69 -19.77 19.81 1.90
N CYS A 70 -19.80 21.12 2.16
CA CYS A 70 -19.12 22.09 1.30
C CYS A 70 -17.61 21.86 1.35
N ALA A 71 -16.97 21.74 0.18
CA ALA A 71 -15.52 21.52 0.10
C ALA A 71 -14.69 22.75 0.47
N GLU A 72 -15.29 23.95 0.48
CA GLU A 72 -14.61 25.20 0.84
C GLU A 72 -14.80 25.58 2.31
N CYS A 73 -16.05 25.65 2.78
CA CYS A 73 -16.34 26.16 4.14
C CYS A 73 -16.74 25.08 5.15
N GLY A 74 -16.89 23.82 4.72
CA GLY A 74 -17.27 22.71 5.61
C GLY A 74 -18.73 22.73 6.09
N GLU A 75 -19.60 23.58 5.54
CA GLU A 75 -21.02 23.60 5.90
C GLU A 75 -21.79 22.42 5.29
N GLY A 76 -22.79 21.88 6.00
CA GLY A 76 -23.61 20.78 5.48
C GLY A 76 -24.58 21.24 4.38
N LEU A 77 -24.52 20.63 3.19
CA LEU A 77 -25.32 21.06 2.04
C LEU A 77 -26.77 20.56 2.06
N ASN A 78 -27.12 19.59 2.92
CA ASN A 78 -28.48 19.07 3.09
C ASN A 78 -29.20 18.72 1.76
N GLY A 79 -28.46 18.24 0.75
CA GLY A 79 -28.99 17.89 -0.58
C GLY A 79 -29.00 19.01 -1.63
N ARG A 80 -28.51 20.22 -1.30
CA ARG A 80 -28.39 21.34 -2.25
C ARG A 80 -27.08 21.27 -3.04
N SER A 81 -27.10 21.73 -4.29
CA SER A 81 -25.89 21.88 -5.12
C SER A 81 -25.07 23.12 -4.73
N VAL A 82 -25.72 24.20 -4.28
CA VAL A 82 -25.04 25.44 -3.88
C VAL A 82 -25.01 25.58 -2.36
N CYS A 83 -23.83 25.85 -1.81
CA CYS A 83 -23.62 26.13 -0.40
C CYS A 83 -24.23 27.48 -0.03
N GLN A 84 -25.14 27.50 0.94
CA GLN A 84 -25.77 28.75 1.39
C GLN A 84 -24.84 29.65 2.22
N ASN A 85 -23.74 29.11 2.74
CA ASN A 85 -22.80 29.87 3.57
C ASN A 85 -21.77 30.63 2.72
N CYS A 86 -21.21 30.00 1.68
CA CYS A 86 -20.13 30.59 0.87
C CYS A 86 -20.44 30.72 -0.63
N GLY A 87 -21.58 30.22 -1.11
CA GLY A 87 -21.95 30.25 -2.53
C GLY A 87 -21.28 29.17 -3.39
N PHE A 88 -20.44 28.31 -2.80
CA PHE A 88 -19.76 27.22 -3.51
C PHE A 88 -20.74 26.21 -4.13
N ASP A 89 -20.61 25.92 -5.42
CA ASP A 89 -21.42 24.94 -6.12
C ASP A 89 -20.70 23.59 -6.21
N ILE A 90 -21.22 22.60 -5.47
CA ILE A 90 -20.65 21.26 -5.46
C ILE A 90 -20.88 20.49 -6.77
N SER A 91 -21.90 20.85 -7.56
CA SER A 91 -22.11 20.24 -8.86
C SER A 91 -21.06 20.71 -9.86
N LEU A 92 -20.73 22.00 -9.87
CA LEU A 92 -19.63 22.56 -10.65
C LEU A 92 -18.28 22.00 -10.18
N TYR A 93 -18.03 21.95 -8.87
CA TYR A 93 -16.79 21.36 -8.35
C TYR A 93 -16.63 19.88 -8.71
N ARG A 94 -17.71 19.08 -8.64
CA ARG A 94 -17.65 17.67 -9.05
C ARG A 94 -17.35 17.54 -10.53
N GLU A 95 -17.92 18.40 -11.36
CA GLU A 95 -17.66 18.43 -12.79
C GLU A 95 -16.23 18.87 -13.11
N GLU A 96 -15.74 19.95 -12.49
CA GLU A 96 -14.35 20.39 -12.60
C GLU A 96 -13.38 19.31 -12.13
N LYS A 97 -13.67 18.64 -11.01
CA LYS A 97 -12.88 17.52 -10.51
C LYS A 97 -12.86 16.36 -11.50
N ARG A 98 -14.00 16.02 -12.11
CA ARG A 98 -14.11 15.00 -13.15
C ARG A 98 -13.29 15.38 -14.39
N LEU A 99 -13.42 16.62 -14.86
CA LEU A 99 -12.64 17.15 -15.97
C LEU A 99 -11.14 17.12 -15.68
N HIS A 100 -10.73 17.53 -14.48
CA HIS A 100 -9.33 17.47 -14.05
C HIS A 100 -8.80 16.04 -14.01
N GLN A 101 -9.59 15.09 -13.50
CA GLN A 101 -9.26 13.66 -13.52
C GLN A 101 -9.16 13.12 -14.95
N GLU A 102 -10.08 13.48 -15.85
CA GLU A 102 -10.04 13.10 -17.26
C GLU A 102 -8.83 13.69 -17.99
N MET A 103 -8.49 14.95 -17.72
CA MET A 103 -7.30 15.62 -18.24
C MET A 103 -6.03 14.91 -17.76
N TYR A 104 -5.93 14.64 -16.46
CA TYR A 104 -4.81 13.91 -15.87
C TYR A 104 -4.67 12.50 -16.47
N LYS A 105 -5.78 11.76 -16.62
CA LYS A 105 -5.80 10.46 -17.30
C LYS A 105 -5.25 10.58 -18.72
N LYS A 106 -5.74 11.56 -19.51
CA LYS A 106 -5.25 11.81 -20.88
C LYS A 106 -3.76 12.13 -20.92
N GLU A 107 -3.28 12.99 -20.02
CA GLU A 107 -1.87 13.35 -19.93
C GLU A 107 -0.99 12.14 -19.62
N MET A 108 -1.38 11.33 -18.63
CA MET A 108 -0.66 10.11 -18.24
C MET A 108 -0.64 9.07 -19.35
N MET A 109 -1.77 8.84 -20.03
CA MET A 109 -1.84 7.94 -21.19
C MET A 109 -0.93 8.42 -22.32
N ASN A 110 -0.95 9.72 -22.64
CA ASN A 110 -0.07 10.29 -23.67
C ASN A 110 1.41 10.13 -23.33
N LYS A 111 1.78 10.37 -22.05
CA LYS A 111 3.14 10.15 -21.56
C LYS A 111 3.53 8.68 -21.70
N SER A 112 2.64 7.76 -21.33
CA SER A 112 2.89 6.32 -21.46
C SER A 112 3.05 5.87 -22.91
N ARG A 113 2.23 6.39 -23.84
CA ARG A 113 2.38 6.08 -25.28
C ARG A 113 3.74 6.54 -25.81
N LYS A 114 4.21 7.72 -25.39
CA LYS A 114 5.53 8.24 -25.77
C LYS A 114 6.68 7.41 -25.22
N THR A 115 6.57 6.93 -23.98
CA THR A 115 7.66 6.18 -23.33
C THR A 115 7.68 4.70 -23.68
N ARG A 116 6.51 4.08 -23.92
CA ARG A 116 6.36 2.63 -24.08
C ARG A 116 5.89 2.20 -25.47
N GLY A 117 5.25 3.09 -26.24
CA GLY A 117 4.68 2.74 -27.54
C GLY A 117 5.73 2.33 -28.60
N ASN A 118 6.99 2.72 -28.43
CA ASN A 118 8.05 2.49 -29.40
C ASN A 118 9.36 1.95 -28.78
N VAL A 119 9.23 1.16 -27.71
CA VAL A 119 10.39 0.48 -27.11
C VAL A 119 10.65 -0.80 -27.90
N ASP A 120 11.78 -0.86 -28.58
CA ASP A 120 12.30 -2.10 -29.14
C ASP A 120 12.93 -2.92 -28.01
N GLN A 121 12.17 -3.91 -27.54
CA GLN A 121 12.60 -4.90 -26.56
C GLN A 121 12.46 -6.31 -27.13
N PRO A 122 13.24 -7.28 -26.62
CA PRO A 122 13.10 -8.67 -27.01
C PRO A 122 11.67 -9.18 -26.85
N LEU A 123 11.10 -9.72 -27.93
CA LEU A 123 9.76 -10.28 -27.93
C LEU A 123 9.77 -11.64 -27.24
N MET A 124 9.42 -11.65 -25.97
CA MET A 124 9.42 -12.85 -25.12
C MET A 124 7.99 -13.20 -24.70
N VAL A 125 7.74 -14.51 -24.59
CA VAL A 125 6.47 -15.09 -24.13
C VAL A 125 6.72 -16.22 -23.14
N HIS A 126 5.79 -16.48 -22.23
CA HIS A 126 5.84 -17.68 -21.39
C HIS A 126 5.30 -18.90 -22.15
N CYS A 127 6.10 -19.96 -22.19
CA CYS A 127 5.72 -21.23 -22.79
C CYS A 127 4.46 -21.81 -22.10
N PRO A 128 3.40 -22.19 -22.84
CA PRO A 128 2.20 -22.78 -22.24
C PRO A 128 2.47 -24.08 -21.47
N GLY A 129 3.46 -24.88 -21.91
CA GLY A 129 3.85 -26.14 -21.28
C GLY A 129 4.66 -25.95 -20.00
N CYS A 130 5.85 -25.35 -20.08
CA CYS A 130 6.79 -25.27 -18.94
C CYS A 130 6.82 -23.91 -18.21
N LYS A 131 6.05 -22.92 -18.68
CA LYS A 131 5.97 -21.54 -18.15
C LYS A 131 7.28 -20.74 -18.16
N LYS A 132 8.38 -21.29 -18.66
CA LYS A 132 9.63 -20.53 -18.87
C LYS A 132 9.47 -19.51 -20.00
N ALA A 133 10.20 -18.41 -19.88
CA ALA A 133 10.23 -17.38 -20.92
C ALA A 133 10.99 -17.90 -22.15
N VAL A 134 10.40 -17.76 -23.32
CA VAL A 134 10.95 -18.16 -24.61
C VAL A 134 10.77 -17.03 -25.62
N SER A 135 11.56 -17.05 -26.69
CA SER A 135 11.35 -16.13 -27.81
C SER A 135 9.99 -16.34 -28.47
N TYR A 136 9.28 -15.25 -28.77
CA TYR A 136 8.03 -15.26 -29.53
C TYR A 136 8.18 -15.93 -30.90
N TYR A 137 9.37 -15.84 -31.49
CA TYR A 137 9.68 -16.40 -32.81
C TYR A 137 10.15 -17.85 -32.78
N ALA A 138 10.24 -18.49 -31.61
CA ALA A 138 10.69 -19.87 -31.52
C ALA A 138 9.68 -20.82 -32.18
N ASP A 139 10.15 -21.78 -32.97
CA ASP A 139 9.28 -22.84 -33.52
C ASP A 139 8.86 -23.81 -32.40
N THR A 140 9.80 -24.17 -31.52
CA THR A 140 9.58 -25.03 -30.34
C THR A 140 10.26 -24.45 -29.10
N CYS A 141 9.74 -24.76 -27.91
CA CYS A 141 10.34 -24.37 -26.65
C CYS A 141 11.61 -25.20 -26.39
N PRO A 142 12.77 -24.57 -26.16
CA PRO A 142 14.02 -25.30 -25.93
C PRO A 142 14.03 -26.12 -24.63
N ASP A 143 13.21 -25.74 -23.64
CA ASP A 143 13.17 -26.39 -22.34
C ASP A 143 12.28 -27.64 -22.29
N CYS A 144 11.21 -27.69 -23.08
CA CYS A 144 10.22 -28.77 -22.99
C CYS A 144 9.70 -29.29 -24.34
N GLY A 145 10.18 -28.76 -25.46
CA GLY A 145 9.78 -29.18 -26.80
C GLY A 145 8.37 -28.72 -27.22
N PHE A 146 7.69 -27.88 -26.44
CA PHE A 146 6.35 -27.40 -26.78
C PHE A 146 6.34 -26.62 -28.10
N PRO A 147 5.41 -26.87 -29.04
CA PRO A 147 5.40 -26.24 -30.37
C PRO A 147 4.84 -24.81 -30.32
N ILE A 148 5.71 -23.84 -30.02
CA ILE A 148 5.37 -22.43 -29.78
C ILE A 148 4.70 -21.81 -31.00
N ARG A 149 5.31 -21.88 -32.18
CA ARG A 149 4.78 -21.22 -33.38
C ARG A 149 3.43 -21.80 -33.83
N LYS A 150 3.25 -23.11 -33.65
CA LYS A 150 1.98 -23.79 -33.93
C LYS A 150 0.87 -23.25 -33.03
N PHE A 151 1.11 -23.21 -31.72
CA PHE A 151 0.15 -22.69 -30.74
C PHE A 151 -0.25 -21.24 -31.03
N ILE A 152 0.73 -20.38 -31.35
CA ILE A 152 0.51 -18.97 -31.71
C ILE A 152 -0.43 -18.86 -32.91
N SER A 153 -0.19 -19.65 -33.96
CA SER A 153 -1.01 -19.63 -35.18
C SER A 153 -2.43 -20.17 -34.95
N GLU A 154 -2.59 -21.23 -34.16
CA GLU A 154 -3.88 -21.87 -33.87
C GLU A 154 -4.79 -20.96 -33.02
N HIS A 155 -4.20 -20.09 -32.20
CA HIS A 155 -4.93 -19.19 -31.31
C HIS A 155 -4.94 -17.73 -31.77
N ASN A 156 -4.44 -17.45 -32.98
CA ASN A 156 -4.45 -16.12 -33.60
C ASN A 156 -3.81 -15.03 -32.71
N ILE A 157 -2.70 -15.34 -32.04
CA ILE A 157 -1.90 -14.39 -31.26
C ILE A 157 -0.89 -13.77 -32.25
N GLN A 158 -1.20 -12.63 -32.85
CA GLN A 158 -0.38 -12.06 -33.91
C GLN A 158 0.61 -11.02 -33.40
N ASP A 159 0.19 -10.23 -32.40
CA ASP A 159 0.97 -9.12 -31.88
C ASP A 159 0.92 -9.06 -30.35
N ILE A 160 1.96 -9.62 -29.70
CA ILE A 160 2.11 -9.63 -28.24
C ILE A 160 2.27 -8.23 -27.63
N LYS A 161 2.48 -7.19 -28.45
CA LYS A 161 2.49 -5.79 -27.99
C LYS A 161 1.09 -5.27 -27.72
N LYS A 162 0.02 -5.91 -28.24
CA LYS A 162 -1.37 -5.51 -27.99
C LYS A 162 -1.90 -6.02 -26.65
N VAL A 163 -3.11 -5.57 -26.32
CA VAL A 163 -3.85 -6.01 -25.14
C VAL A 163 -4.25 -7.48 -25.31
N HIS A 164 -4.08 -8.26 -24.25
CA HIS A 164 -4.48 -9.67 -24.21
C HIS A 164 -5.39 -9.91 -23.01
N VAL A 165 -6.54 -10.55 -23.24
CA VAL A 165 -7.50 -10.87 -22.18
C VAL A 165 -7.81 -12.36 -22.15
N CYS A 166 -7.90 -12.93 -20.95
CA CYS A 166 -8.33 -14.31 -20.78
C CYS A 166 -9.86 -14.39 -20.85
N PRO A 167 -10.44 -15.13 -21.81
CA PRO A 167 -11.90 -15.20 -21.95
C PRO A 167 -12.58 -15.95 -20.80
N LYS A 168 -11.82 -16.77 -20.04
CA LYS A 168 -12.36 -17.57 -18.94
C LYS A 168 -12.33 -16.86 -17.59
N CYS A 169 -11.19 -16.31 -17.19
CA CYS A 169 -11.01 -15.72 -15.84
C CYS A 169 -10.81 -14.20 -15.85
N ALA A 170 -11.04 -13.54 -17.00
CA ALA A 170 -10.93 -12.09 -17.16
C ALA A 170 -9.56 -11.49 -16.81
N ASN A 171 -8.49 -12.29 -16.75
CA ASN A 171 -7.14 -11.77 -16.57
C ASN A 171 -6.72 -10.89 -17.76
N LEU A 172 -6.10 -9.74 -17.49
CA LEU A 172 -5.85 -8.70 -18.49
C LEU A 172 -4.37 -8.28 -18.52
N TYR A 173 -3.78 -8.29 -19.71
CA TYR A 173 -2.44 -7.78 -19.98
C TYR A 173 -2.52 -6.60 -20.94
N ALA A 174 -1.82 -5.51 -20.60
CA ALA A 174 -1.75 -4.31 -21.42
C ALA A 174 -0.76 -4.43 -22.59
N GLY A 175 -0.22 -5.62 -22.86
CA GLY A 175 0.82 -5.87 -23.87
C GLY A 175 2.24 -5.70 -23.33
N ILE A 176 3.21 -6.40 -23.94
CA ILE A 176 4.57 -6.53 -23.38
C ILE A 176 5.30 -5.19 -23.15
N ASN A 177 4.97 -4.14 -23.89
CA ASN A 177 5.58 -2.82 -23.73
C ASN A 177 5.10 -2.09 -22.47
N TYR A 178 3.96 -2.51 -21.91
CA TYR A 178 3.35 -1.91 -20.73
C TYR A 178 3.47 -2.80 -19.50
N GLU A 179 3.79 -4.08 -19.69
CA GLU A 179 4.02 -5.05 -18.63
C GLU A 179 5.51 -5.14 -18.28
N LYS A 180 5.82 -5.54 -17.04
CA LYS A 180 7.20 -5.77 -16.59
C LYS A 180 7.71 -7.18 -16.88
N GLN A 181 6.87 -8.03 -17.46
CA GLN A 181 7.15 -9.45 -17.69
C GLN A 181 6.68 -9.88 -19.07
N PRO A 182 7.25 -10.98 -19.62
CA PRO A 182 6.79 -11.59 -20.87
C PRO A 182 5.30 -11.92 -20.86
N LEU A 183 4.67 -11.96 -22.04
CA LEU A 183 3.26 -12.32 -22.15
C LEU A 183 3.04 -13.81 -21.88
N TYR A 184 2.05 -14.14 -21.04
CA TYR A 184 1.55 -15.51 -20.91
C TYR A 184 0.59 -15.84 -22.05
N MET A 185 1.02 -16.59 -23.07
CA MET A 185 0.15 -16.96 -24.23
C MET A 185 -1.04 -17.84 -23.83
N ALA A 186 -0.89 -18.60 -22.74
CA ALA A 186 -1.97 -19.26 -22.03
C ALA A 186 -2.01 -18.70 -20.62
N CYS A 187 -3.20 -18.31 -20.16
CA CYS A 187 -3.42 -17.65 -18.89
C CYS A 187 -2.75 -18.40 -17.73
N GLU A 188 -2.00 -17.70 -16.89
CA GLU A 188 -1.27 -18.30 -15.76
C GLU A 188 -2.18 -18.94 -14.70
N PHE A 189 -3.46 -18.53 -14.63
CA PHE A 189 -4.39 -18.98 -13.58
C PHE A 189 -5.28 -20.16 -14.01
N CYS A 190 -5.61 -20.25 -15.29
CA CYS A 190 -6.58 -21.23 -15.79
C CYS A 190 -6.14 -21.94 -17.08
N ASN A 191 -4.95 -21.61 -17.59
CA ASN A 191 -4.34 -22.19 -18.79
C ASN A 191 -5.14 -22.03 -20.09
N THR A 192 -6.18 -21.18 -20.09
CA THR A 192 -6.93 -20.84 -21.30
C THR A 192 -6.07 -19.97 -22.22
N PRO A 193 -6.03 -20.24 -23.54
CA PRO A 193 -5.37 -19.36 -24.51
C PRO A 193 -5.85 -17.92 -24.36
N MET A 194 -4.92 -16.98 -24.42
CA MET A 194 -5.23 -15.56 -24.35
C MET A 194 -5.83 -15.08 -25.67
N LEU A 195 -6.78 -14.16 -25.58
CA LEU A 195 -7.36 -13.50 -26.74
C LEU A 195 -6.69 -12.14 -26.95
N GLU A 196 -6.12 -11.92 -28.14
CA GLU A 196 -5.62 -10.62 -28.58
C GLU A 196 -6.80 -9.66 -28.82
N ILE A 197 -6.70 -8.43 -28.31
CA ILE A 197 -7.72 -7.39 -28.46
C ILE A 197 -7.08 -6.10 -28.98
N ASP A 198 -7.78 -5.46 -29.91
CA ASP A 198 -7.47 -4.11 -30.37
C ASP A 198 -8.06 -3.05 -29.42
N ALA A 199 -7.45 -2.92 -28.25
CA ALA A 199 -7.76 -1.91 -27.24
C ALA A 199 -6.53 -1.06 -26.95
N ASP A 200 -6.74 0.17 -26.46
CA ASP A 200 -5.63 1.07 -26.15
C ASP A 200 -4.82 0.57 -24.95
N ASN A 201 -3.59 0.13 -25.22
CA ASN A 201 -2.66 -0.38 -24.21
C ASN A 201 -2.41 0.61 -23.07
N ALA A 202 -2.31 1.92 -23.37
CA ALA A 202 -2.04 2.93 -22.36
C ALA A 202 -3.24 3.14 -21.44
N GLU A 203 -4.46 3.04 -21.99
CA GLU A 203 -5.68 3.06 -21.18
C GLU A 203 -5.77 1.83 -20.29
N VAL A 204 -5.57 0.63 -20.84
CA VAL A 204 -5.60 -0.63 -20.06
C VAL A 204 -4.53 -0.61 -18.95
N CYS A 205 -3.32 -0.15 -19.28
CA CYS A 205 -2.24 0.00 -18.29
C CYS A 205 -2.60 1.03 -17.20
N PHE A 206 -3.25 2.14 -17.57
CA PHE A 206 -3.67 3.16 -16.61
C PHE A 206 -4.70 2.61 -15.63
N GLU A 207 -5.76 1.99 -16.14
CA GLU A 207 -6.84 1.42 -15.31
C GLU A 207 -6.32 0.30 -14.40
N LYS A 208 -5.38 -0.53 -14.89
CA LYS A 208 -4.77 -1.63 -14.12
C LYS A 208 -3.81 -1.14 -13.02
N CYS A 209 -3.01 -0.11 -13.26
CA CYS A 209 -1.88 0.23 -12.38
C CYS A 209 -2.02 1.56 -11.61
N PHE A 210 -2.89 2.47 -12.04
CA PHE A 210 -2.94 3.85 -11.50
C PHE A 210 -4.26 4.22 -10.83
N ASN A 211 -5.24 3.33 -10.79
CA ASN A 211 -6.44 3.53 -9.98
C ASN A 211 -6.19 3.06 -8.53
N TRP A 212 -5.53 3.90 -7.73
CA TRP A 212 -4.96 3.55 -6.41
C TRP A 212 -5.99 3.22 -5.32
N GLN A 213 -7.28 3.44 -5.57
CA GLN A 213 -8.31 3.28 -4.53
C GLN A 213 -9.12 2.00 -4.66
N ASN A 214 -9.33 1.47 -5.87
CA ASN A 214 -9.95 0.17 -6.14
C ASN A 214 -10.01 -0.08 -7.67
N PRO A 215 -9.01 -0.69 -8.30
CA PRO A 215 -9.07 -0.96 -9.73
C PRO A 215 -10.06 -2.09 -10.01
N ASP A 216 -11.24 -1.79 -10.57
CA ASP A 216 -12.17 -2.80 -11.10
C ASP A 216 -11.66 -3.34 -12.45
N VAL A 217 -10.51 -4.02 -12.39
CA VAL A 217 -9.84 -4.62 -13.56
C VAL A 217 -10.74 -5.68 -14.20
N ASP A 218 -11.53 -6.37 -13.40
CA ASP A 218 -12.45 -7.40 -13.86
C ASP A 218 -13.60 -6.80 -14.65
N GLY A 219 -14.22 -5.72 -14.15
CA GLY A 219 -15.23 -4.98 -14.89
C GLY A 219 -14.70 -4.46 -16.22
N LEU A 220 -13.48 -3.94 -16.25
CA LEU A 220 -12.81 -3.53 -17.49
C LEU A 220 -12.62 -4.71 -18.45
N ALA A 221 -12.07 -5.82 -17.98
CA ALA A 221 -11.83 -7.01 -18.79
C ALA A 221 -13.13 -7.62 -19.33
N ILE A 222 -14.20 -7.66 -18.52
CA ILE A 222 -15.53 -8.11 -18.91
C ILE A 222 -16.13 -7.18 -19.98
N LYS A 223 -15.99 -5.86 -19.81
CA LYS A 223 -16.44 -4.86 -20.80
C LYS A 223 -15.69 -4.99 -22.13
N ILE A 224 -14.41 -5.31 -22.08
CA ILE A 224 -13.61 -5.58 -23.29
C ILE A 224 -14.11 -6.87 -23.94
N LEU A 225 -14.22 -7.98 -23.19
CA LEU A 225 -14.68 -9.26 -23.72
C LEU A 225 -16.07 -9.21 -24.35
N SER A 226 -17.00 -8.47 -23.74
CA SER A 226 -18.36 -8.32 -24.30
C SER A 226 -18.36 -7.58 -25.63
N LYS A 227 -17.47 -6.59 -25.83
CA LYS A 227 -17.36 -5.84 -27.09
C LYS A 227 -16.76 -6.64 -28.23
N TYR A 228 -15.75 -7.48 -27.96
CA TYR A 228 -14.96 -8.14 -29.02
C TYR A 228 -15.26 -9.63 -29.20
N ALA A 229 -15.74 -10.32 -28.18
CA ALA A 229 -15.86 -11.79 -28.19
C ALA A 229 -17.24 -12.30 -27.76
N ASN A 230 -18.15 -11.44 -27.28
CA ASN A 230 -19.40 -11.84 -26.61
C ASN A 230 -19.19 -12.93 -25.54
N ALA A 231 -17.97 -13.03 -25.00
CA ALA A 231 -17.57 -14.06 -24.08
C ALA A 231 -18.00 -13.65 -22.67
N LYS A 232 -18.57 -14.59 -21.94
CA LYS A 232 -18.91 -14.43 -20.52
C LYS A 232 -17.90 -15.19 -19.68
N PRO A 233 -17.03 -14.49 -18.93
CA PRO A 233 -16.12 -15.13 -17.99
C PRO A 233 -16.85 -16.01 -16.98
N ASP A 234 -16.16 -17.04 -16.55
CA ASP A 234 -16.61 -17.94 -15.50
C ASP A 234 -16.29 -17.32 -14.14
N GLN A 235 -17.34 -17.05 -13.36
CA GLN A 235 -17.22 -16.45 -12.04
C GLN A 235 -16.35 -17.28 -11.09
N THR A 236 -16.37 -18.61 -11.21
CA THR A 236 -15.54 -19.49 -10.38
C THR A 236 -14.06 -19.36 -10.76
N ALA A 237 -13.76 -19.18 -12.05
CA ALA A 237 -12.40 -18.97 -12.54
C ALA A 237 -11.85 -17.59 -12.16
N ILE A 238 -12.70 -16.56 -12.15
CA ILE A 238 -12.38 -15.22 -11.61
C ILE A 238 -12.02 -15.34 -10.12
N GLN A 239 -12.88 -15.99 -9.33
CA GLN A 239 -12.62 -16.15 -7.90
C GLN A 239 -11.34 -16.95 -7.63
N HIS A 240 -11.09 -18.00 -8.41
CA HIS A 240 -9.85 -18.77 -8.33
C HIS A 240 -8.61 -17.91 -8.57
N ARG A 241 -8.65 -17.04 -9.60
CA ARG A 241 -7.57 -16.07 -9.87
C ARG A 241 -7.36 -15.13 -8.68
N HIS A 242 -8.42 -14.56 -8.10
CA HIS A 242 -8.30 -13.69 -6.92
C HIS A 242 -7.67 -14.39 -5.73
N ASN A 243 -8.08 -15.62 -5.45
CA ASN A 243 -7.49 -16.40 -4.36
C ASN A 243 -5.99 -16.66 -4.57
N ILE A 244 -5.53 -16.82 -5.82
CA ILE A 244 -4.10 -16.94 -6.12
C ILE A 244 -3.37 -15.62 -5.90
N LEU A 245 -3.91 -14.50 -6.40
CA LEU A 245 -3.30 -13.17 -6.23
C LEU A 245 -3.18 -12.79 -4.76
N ASN A 246 -4.25 -12.93 -3.98
CA ASN A 246 -4.24 -12.63 -2.54
C ASN A 246 -3.21 -13.47 -1.79
N ARG A 247 -3.02 -14.74 -2.17
CA ARG A 247 -1.97 -15.57 -1.57
C ARG A 247 -0.57 -15.08 -1.92
N ARG A 248 -0.33 -14.70 -3.19
CA ARG A 248 0.96 -14.14 -3.62
C ARG A 248 1.28 -12.86 -2.86
N GLU A 249 0.33 -11.95 -2.71
CA GLU A 249 0.48 -10.72 -1.92
C GLU A 249 0.82 -11.03 -0.46
N GLN A 250 0.10 -11.95 0.18
CA GLN A 250 0.39 -12.37 1.56
C GLN A 250 1.77 -13.01 1.72
N ASP A 251 2.22 -13.78 0.73
CA ASP A 251 3.54 -14.41 0.74
C ASP A 251 4.65 -13.38 0.54
N GLU A 252 4.45 -12.39 -0.34
CA GLU A 252 5.36 -11.25 -0.55
C GLU A 252 5.49 -10.41 0.73
N GLU A 253 4.36 -10.05 1.37
CA GLU A 253 4.35 -9.34 2.65
C GLU A 253 5.08 -10.13 3.74
N ARG A 254 4.84 -11.44 3.84
CA ARG A 254 5.52 -12.31 4.80
C ARG A 254 7.03 -12.33 4.55
N GLN A 255 7.46 -12.44 3.29
CA GLN A 255 8.88 -12.42 2.93
C GLN A 255 9.54 -11.09 3.29
N GLU A 256 8.88 -9.97 3.01
CA GLU A 256 9.38 -8.64 3.37
C GLU A 256 9.53 -8.49 4.89
N GLN A 257 8.56 -8.98 5.67
CA GLN A 257 8.63 -8.99 7.13
C GLN A 257 9.80 -9.85 7.65
N LEU A 258 10.06 -11.01 7.03
CA LEU A 258 11.20 -11.87 7.39
C LEU A 258 12.54 -11.19 7.08
N LEU A 259 12.65 -10.54 5.91
CA LEU A 259 13.85 -9.78 5.53
C LEU A 259 14.08 -8.58 6.46
N ALA A 260 13.03 -7.86 6.83
CA ALA A 260 13.11 -6.76 7.79
C ALA A 260 13.57 -7.24 9.18
N GLN A 261 13.12 -8.41 9.62
CA GLN A 261 13.55 -9.03 10.89
C GLN A 261 14.99 -9.56 10.84
N ALA A 262 15.44 -10.08 9.70
CA ALA A 262 16.81 -10.55 9.52
C ALA A 262 17.83 -9.40 9.48
N ASN A 263 17.41 -8.20 9.07
CA ASN A 263 18.24 -7.00 9.01
C ASN A 263 18.18 -6.11 10.26
N ILE A 264 17.70 -6.62 11.40
CA ILE A 264 17.80 -5.90 12.68
C ILE A 264 19.29 -5.76 13.01
N PRO A 265 19.86 -4.53 13.03
CA PRO A 265 21.24 -4.34 13.46
C PRO A 265 21.36 -4.86 14.89
N ALA A 266 22.39 -5.66 15.18
CA ALA A 266 22.68 -6.08 16.54
C ALA A 266 22.63 -4.83 17.43
N PRO A 267 21.85 -4.83 18.53
CA PRO A 267 21.72 -3.64 19.36
C PRO A 267 23.14 -3.21 19.74
N ASN A 268 23.47 -1.94 19.48
CA ASN A 268 24.80 -1.38 19.68
C ASN A 268 25.02 -1.19 21.20
N ILE A 269 25.03 -2.32 21.91
CA ILE A 269 25.15 -2.43 23.35
C ILE A 269 26.63 -2.19 23.66
N PRO A 270 26.97 -1.12 24.40
CA PRO A 270 28.34 -0.89 24.84
C PRO A 270 28.87 -2.13 25.54
N LYS A 271 30.08 -2.56 25.18
CA LYS A 271 30.78 -3.66 25.85
C LYS A 271 31.77 -3.09 26.84
N CYS A 272 31.97 -3.76 27.96
CA CYS A 272 33.02 -3.38 28.89
C CYS A 272 34.40 -3.55 28.21
N PRO A 273 35.26 -2.51 28.18
CA PRO A 273 36.57 -2.60 27.54
C PRO A 273 37.55 -3.54 28.28
N VAL A 274 37.24 -3.91 29.53
CA VAL A 274 38.11 -4.78 30.35
C VAL A 274 37.72 -6.26 30.25
N CYS A 275 36.43 -6.58 30.21
CA CYS A 275 35.98 -7.98 30.25
C CYS A 275 35.02 -8.38 29.12
N GLY A 276 34.70 -7.46 28.20
CA GLY A 276 33.79 -7.71 27.08
C GLY A 276 32.31 -7.89 27.43
N SER A 277 31.95 -7.84 28.72
CA SER A 277 30.57 -8.03 29.18
C SER A 277 29.65 -6.92 28.68
N THR A 278 28.44 -7.31 28.24
CA THR A 278 27.33 -6.42 27.89
C THR A 278 26.44 -6.08 29.09
N ASN A 279 26.75 -6.61 30.28
CA ASN A 279 25.99 -6.36 31.51
C ASN A 279 26.48 -5.06 32.18
N ILE A 280 25.88 -3.94 31.79
CA ILE A 280 26.32 -2.58 32.14
C ILE A 280 25.17 -1.80 32.76
N GLU A 281 25.43 -1.05 33.83
CA GLU A 281 24.50 -0.12 34.45
C GLU A 281 24.92 1.34 34.23
N ASN A 282 23.94 2.21 33.97
CA ASN A 282 24.15 3.65 33.94
C ASN A 282 24.36 4.15 35.37
N ILE A 283 25.38 4.97 35.60
CA ILE A 283 25.63 5.55 36.91
C ILE A 283 24.61 6.67 37.12
N SER A 284 23.50 6.39 37.82
CA SER A 284 22.41 7.35 37.99
C SER A 284 22.87 8.60 38.75
N THR A 285 22.48 9.75 38.20
CA THR A 285 22.82 11.11 38.65
C THR A 285 22.25 11.50 40.02
N LEU A 286 21.53 10.61 40.72
CA LEU A 286 20.94 10.91 42.03
C LEU A 286 21.90 10.72 43.21
N ASN A 287 23.07 10.10 43.01
CA ASN A 287 24.15 10.06 44.01
C ASN A 287 25.20 11.17 43.80
N ARG A 288 24.97 12.14 42.89
CA ARG A 288 25.85 13.31 42.71
C ARG A 288 25.57 14.48 43.68
N ALA A 289 24.49 14.43 44.45
CA ALA A 289 24.05 15.57 45.27
C ALA A 289 24.50 15.56 46.75
N VAL A 290 25.34 14.61 47.20
CA VAL A 290 25.83 14.55 48.59
C VAL A 290 27.36 14.64 48.68
N SER A 291 28.01 15.37 47.78
CA SER A 291 29.47 15.57 47.89
C SER A 291 29.97 16.94 47.44
N THR A 292 29.08 17.90 47.13
CA THR A 292 29.49 19.27 46.80
C THR A 292 29.69 20.17 48.02
N ALA A 293 29.57 19.65 49.25
CA ALA A 293 29.76 20.44 50.48
C ALA A 293 31.02 20.09 51.30
N MET A 294 31.77 19.02 51.00
CA MET A 294 32.96 18.66 51.80
C MET A 294 34.08 18.07 50.94
N VAL A 295 35.08 18.92 50.68
CA VAL A 295 36.50 18.60 50.40
C VAL A 295 36.88 18.13 48.98
N GLY A 296 37.61 19.00 48.28
CA GLY A 296 38.86 18.72 47.54
C GLY A 296 38.97 17.50 46.61
N ILE A 297 39.09 17.79 45.31
CA ILE A 297 39.92 17.11 44.28
C ILE A 297 40.49 15.73 44.68
N ALA A 298 39.73 14.65 44.41
CA ALA A 298 40.22 13.34 43.94
C ALA A 298 39.05 12.34 43.94
N SER A 299 38.43 12.09 42.79
CA SER A 299 37.49 10.97 42.67
C SER A 299 37.56 10.36 41.29
N ASP A 300 37.88 9.06 41.22
CA ASP A 300 37.94 8.20 40.03
C ASP A 300 36.63 8.06 39.22
N LYS A 301 35.67 8.97 39.46
CA LYS A 301 34.28 8.96 39.01
C LYS A 301 33.91 10.16 38.14
N ILE A 302 34.83 11.09 37.89
CA ILE A 302 34.58 12.25 37.02
C ILE A 302 34.64 11.78 35.56
N GLY A 303 33.56 11.99 34.81
CA GLY A 303 33.47 11.71 33.36
C GLY A 303 32.98 10.32 32.94
N LYS A 304 32.85 9.35 33.85
CA LYS A 304 32.42 7.97 33.53
C LYS A 304 30.90 7.83 33.59
N GLN A 305 30.29 7.27 32.55
CA GLN A 305 28.83 7.21 32.40
C GLN A 305 28.27 5.83 32.79
N PHE A 306 29.09 4.79 32.66
CA PHE A 306 28.68 3.39 32.76
C PHE A 306 29.55 2.61 33.75
N LYS A 307 28.96 1.58 34.36
CA LYS A 307 29.65 0.61 35.21
C LYS A 307 29.32 -0.80 34.75
N CYS A 308 30.33 -1.63 34.53
CA CYS A 308 30.13 -3.04 34.29
C CYS A 308 29.72 -3.75 35.58
N LYS A 309 28.61 -4.51 35.56
CA LYS A 309 28.17 -5.31 36.71
C LYS A 309 29.01 -6.57 36.95
N ASN A 310 29.72 -7.03 35.92
CA ASN A 310 30.51 -8.26 36.01
C ASN A 310 31.91 -8.02 36.63
N CYS A 311 32.66 -7.04 36.12
CA CYS A 311 34.00 -6.74 36.63
C CYS A 311 34.08 -5.45 37.47
N GLY A 312 32.99 -4.69 37.58
CA GLY A 312 32.97 -3.43 38.33
C GLY A 312 33.65 -2.24 37.64
N TYR A 313 34.27 -2.44 36.47
CA TYR A 313 34.97 -1.37 35.74
C TYR A 313 34.01 -0.26 35.31
N LYS A 314 34.42 1.00 35.51
CA LYS A 314 33.65 2.19 35.19
C LYS A 314 34.30 2.93 34.03
N PHE A 315 33.52 3.28 33.02
CA PHE A 315 33.96 3.98 31.82
C PHE A 315 32.90 4.96 31.32
#